data_AF-A0AAV5IGA2-F1
#
_entry.id   AF-A0AAV5IGA2-F1
#
_cell.length_a   1.000
_cell.length_b   1.000
_cell.length_c   1.000
_cell.angle_alpha   90.00
_cell.angle_beta   90.00
_cell.angle_gamma   90.00
#
_symmetry.space_group_name_H-M   'P 1'
#
loop_
_entity.id
_entity.type
_entity.pdbx_description
1 polymer ?
#
loop_
_entity_poly.entity_id
_entity_poly.type
_entity_poly.pdbx_seq_one_letter_code
_entity_poly.pdbx_strand_id
1 'polypeptide(L)'
;MILQDSSYCTATQFKTLENQRKPLVFKELRKLWDKHDADLPWEKGFYNESNTLLLDDTPYKALLNPPHTAIFPYSYKFQDGNDNSLGSGGDLRVYLEGLAAAEDIRTFVEQNPFGQTPITESNDSWSFYLQVMSTHVPSEVQVNSDLPA
;
A
#
# COMPACT_ATOMS: atom_id res chain seq x y z
N MET A 1 14.38 -11.63 -4.14
CA MET A 1 13.41 -11.31 -3.07
C MET A 1 14.08 -10.35 -2.12
N ILE A 2 13.53 -9.15 -1.93
CA ILE A 2 13.98 -8.23 -0.88
C ILE A 2 13.12 -8.45 0.38
N LEU A 3 13.67 -8.16 1.55
CA LEU A 3 12.94 -8.18 2.81
C LEU A 3 13.01 -6.77 3.40
N GLN A 4 11.86 -6.15 3.63
CA GLN A 4 11.76 -4.84 4.26
C GLN A 4 10.98 -4.94 5.57
N ASP A 5 11.45 -4.21 6.58
CA ASP A 5 10.78 -4.10 7.87
C ASP A 5 10.06 -2.75 8.03
N SER A 6 9.59 -2.45 9.24
CA SER A 6 8.86 -1.22 9.53
C SER A 6 9.66 0.07 9.34
N SER A 7 10.99 0.03 9.29
CA SER A 7 11.84 1.20 9.06
C SER A 7 11.67 1.80 7.66
N TYR A 8 11.19 1.00 6.70
CA TYR A 8 10.89 1.44 5.33
C TYR A 8 9.48 2.06 5.20
N CYS A 9 8.59 1.78 6.17
CA CYS A 9 7.28 2.41 6.23
C CYS A 9 7.39 3.91 6.56
N THR A 10 6.35 4.67 6.21
CA THR A 10 6.20 6.04 6.68
C THR A 10 5.49 6.04 8.01
N ALA A 11 6.24 6.37 9.06
CA ALA A 11 5.69 6.55 10.38
C ALA A 11 4.82 7.81 10.45
N THR A 12 3.72 7.73 11.18
CA THR A 12 2.91 8.89 11.55
C THR A 12 2.99 9.11 13.06
N GLN A 13 2.61 10.30 13.51
CA GLN A 13 2.45 10.58 14.95
C GLN A 13 1.20 9.93 15.57
N PHE A 14 0.35 9.28 14.75
CA PHE A 14 -0.94 8.75 15.17
C PHE A 14 -0.88 7.27 15.53
N LYS A 15 -1.93 6.81 16.20
CA LYS A 15 -2.19 5.41 16.52
C LYS A 15 -3.38 4.91 15.73
N THR A 16 -3.48 3.61 15.52
CA THR A 16 -4.63 3.01 14.81
C THR A 16 -5.91 3.17 15.62
N LEU A 17 -7.05 3.32 14.95
CA LEU A 17 -8.36 3.49 15.60
C LEU A 17 -8.74 2.27 16.44
N GLU A 18 -8.39 1.08 15.96
CA GLU A 18 -8.73 -0.21 16.57
C GLU A 18 -7.81 -0.55 17.76
N ASN A 19 -6.59 -0.02 17.77
CA ASN A 19 -5.59 -0.26 18.80
C ASN A 19 -4.73 0.97 19.07
N GLN A 20 -5.02 1.64 20.19
CA GLN A 20 -4.33 2.86 20.63
C GLN A 20 -2.84 2.65 21.00
N ARG A 21 -2.36 1.41 21.10
CA ARG A 21 -0.93 1.11 21.30
C ARG A 21 -0.19 0.93 19.98
N LYS A 22 -0.89 0.59 18.89
CA LYS A 22 -0.30 0.30 17.59
C LYS A 22 -0.06 1.61 16.82
N PRO A 23 1.19 1.94 16.47
CA PRO A 23 1.50 3.06 15.58
C PRO A 23 0.79 2.92 14.23
N LEU A 24 0.25 4.01 13.72
CA LEU A 24 -0.27 4.08 12.35
C LEU A 24 0.90 4.39 11.42
N VAL A 25 1.14 3.50 10.45
CA VAL A 25 2.20 3.64 9.45
C VAL A 25 1.64 3.42 8.05
N PHE A 26 2.22 4.09 7.06
CA PHE A 26 1.90 3.91 5.65
C PHE A 26 2.96 3.07 4.94
N LYS A 27 2.53 2.26 3.98
CA LYS A 27 3.38 1.48 3.06
C LYS A 27 3.34 2.14 1.69
N GLU A 28 4.25 3.06 1.46
CA GLU A 28 4.29 3.87 0.23
C GLU A 28 5.07 3.17 -0.87
N LEU A 29 4.37 2.71 -1.91
CA LEU A 29 5.01 2.06 -3.07
C LEU A 29 5.92 3.02 -3.84
N ARG A 30 5.66 4.33 -3.79
CA ARG A 30 6.53 5.34 -4.42
C ARG A 30 7.98 5.25 -3.94
N LYS A 31 8.23 4.93 -2.66
CA LYS A 31 9.60 4.73 -2.15
C LYS A 31 10.33 3.60 -2.86
N LEU A 32 9.62 2.56 -3.30
CA LEU A 32 10.17 1.45 -4.10
C LEU A 32 10.39 1.87 -5.56
N TRP A 33 9.43 2.60 -6.13
CA TRP A 33 9.47 3.07 -7.52
C TRP A 33 10.60 4.09 -7.74
N ASP A 34 10.77 5.00 -6.79
CA ASP A 34 11.77 6.07 -6.81
C ASP A 34 13.14 5.63 -6.30
N LYS A 35 13.29 4.36 -5.89
CA LYS A 35 14.54 3.77 -5.39
C LYS A 35 15.14 4.57 -4.24
N HIS A 36 14.35 4.85 -3.20
CA HIS A 36 14.83 5.56 -2.00
C HIS A 36 15.94 4.77 -1.27
N ASP A 37 15.94 3.45 -1.43
CA ASP A 37 17.05 2.59 -1.02
C ASP A 37 17.94 2.31 -2.24
N ALA A 38 19.17 2.80 -2.20
CA ALA A 38 20.13 2.67 -3.29
C ALA A 38 20.56 1.21 -3.54
N ASP A 39 20.41 0.33 -2.55
CA ASP A 39 20.80 -1.08 -2.62
C ASP A 39 19.73 -1.95 -3.32
N LEU A 40 18.59 -1.37 -3.73
CA LEU A 40 17.58 -2.09 -4.49
C LEU A 40 18.14 -2.57 -5.85
N PRO A 41 17.87 -3.83 -6.24
CA PRO A 41 18.53 -4.47 -7.39
C PRO A 41 17.96 -4.03 -8.75
N TRP A 42 16.93 -3.18 -8.78
CA TRP A 42 16.33 -2.65 -9.99
C TRP A 42 16.65 -1.17 -10.17
N GLU A 43 16.50 -0.69 -11.40
CA GLU A 43 16.61 0.74 -11.71
C GLU A 43 15.33 1.50 -11.33
N LYS A 44 15.48 2.80 -11.06
CA LYS A 44 14.35 3.70 -10.81
C LYS A 44 13.36 3.62 -11.98
N GLY A 45 12.08 3.44 -11.68
CA GLY A 45 11.01 3.32 -12.67
C GLY A 45 10.81 1.93 -13.29
N PHE A 46 11.67 0.94 -12.97
CA PHE A 46 11.43 -0.46 -13.36
C PHE A 46 10.09 -0.97 -12.81
N TYR A 47 9.83 -0.67 -11.53
CA TYR A 47 8.53 -0.82 -10.90
C TYR A 47 7.83 0.53 -10.82
N ASN A 48 6.54 0.52 -11.08
CA ASN A 48 5.67 1.69 -11.01
C ASN A 48 4.21 1.25 -10.75
N GLU A 49 3.29 2.22 -10.84
CA GLU A 49 1.86 2.02 -10.59
C GLU A 49 1.16 1.03 -11.55
N SER A 50 1.68 0.78 -12.76
CA SER A 50 1.08 -0.16 -13.71
C SER A 50 1.50 -1.61 -13.51
N ASN A 51 2.53 -1.88 -12.69
CA ASN A 51 3.09 -3.22 -12.51
C ASN A 51 3.41 -3.61 -11.06
N THR A 52 3.02 -2.79 -10.06
CA THR A 52 3.31 -3.05 -8.64
C THR A 52 2.06 -3.01 -7.77
N LEU A 53 1.71 -4.14 -7.16
CA LEU A 53 0.56 -4.26 -6.27
C LEU A 53 0.99 -4.35 -4.80
N LEU A 54 0.35 -3.59 -3.91
CA LEU A 54 0.41 -3.81 -2.46
C LEU A 54 -0.69 -4.79 -2.02
N LEU A 55 -0.29 -5.91 -1.44
CA LEU A 55 -1.21 -6.85 -0.77
C LEU A 55 -1.03 -6.71 0.74
N ASP A 56 -2.05 -6.21 1.43
CA ASP A 56 -2.03 -6.03 2.88
C ASP A 56 -3.45 -6.20 3.43
N ASP A 57 -3.64 -6.81 4.60
CA ASP A 57 -4.97 -7.02 5.17
C ASP A 57 -5.57 -5.76 5.84
N THR A 58 -4.86 -4.63 5.78
CA THR A 58 -5.21 -3.41 6.50
C THR A 58 -5.29 -2.21 5.53
N PRO A 59 -6.50 -1.77 5.15
CA PRO A 59 -6.71 -0.73 4.14
C PRO A 59 -5.95 0.58 4.36
N TYR A 60 -5.86 1.08 5.59
CA TYR A 60 -5.27 2.40 5.85
C TYR A 60 -3.80 2.49 5.47
N LYS A 61 -3.06 1.37 5.42
CA LYS A 61 -1.62 1.39 5.12
C LYS A 61 -1.35 1.85 3.69
N ALA A 62 -2.34 1.75 2.81
CA ALA A 62 -2.23 2.13 1.40
C ALA A 62 -2.73 3.55 1.09
N LEU A 63 -3.14 4.34 2.09
CA LEU A 63 -3.79 5.65 1.88
C LEU A 63 -2.98 6.66 1.06
N LEU A 64 -1.65 6.55 1.06
CA LEU A 64 -0.76 7.42 0.28
C LEU A 64 -0.43 6.87 -1.11
N ASN A 65 -0.89 5.66 -1.44
CA ASN A 65 -0.69 5.06 -2.76
C ASN A 65 -1.79 5.52 -3.73
N PRO A 66 -1.51 5.57 -5.04
CA PRO A 66 -2.53 5.79 -6.04
C PRO A 66 -3.70 4.79 -5.92
N PRO A 67 -4.92 5.17 -6.33
CA PRO A 67 -6.04 4.24 -6.41
C PRO A 67 -5.69 2.98 -7.23
N HIS A 68 -6.27 1.85 -6.83
CA HIS A 68 -6.14 0.57 -7.54
C HIS A 68 -4.72 -0.03 -7.60
N THR A 69 -3.79 0.43 -6.76
CA THR A 69 -2.46 -0.21 -6.60
C THR A 69 -2.38 -1.08 -5.33
N ALA A 70 -3.52 -1.41 -4.71
CA ALA A 70 -3.57 -2.25 -3.53
C ALA A 70 -4.85 -3.09 -3.48
N ILE A 71 -4.76 -4.27 -2.87
CA ILE A 71 -5.91 -5.12 -2.51
C ILE A 71 -5.84 -5.51 -1.04
N PHE A 72 -7.00 -5.78 -0.44
CA PHE A 72 -7.12 -5.96 1.00
C PHE A 72 -7.82 -7.26 1.38
N PRO A 73 -7.18 -8.44 1.27
CA PRO A 73 -7.78 -9.69 1.74
C PRO A 73 -8.20 -9.58 3.22
N TYR A 74 -9.19 -10.38 3.63
CA TYR A 74 -9.53 -10.49 5.04
C TYR A 74 -8.38 -11.15 5.81
N SER A 75 -8.13 -10.69 7.05
CA SER A 75 -7.06 -11.25 7.89
C SER A 75 -7.26 -12.74 8.13
N TYR A 76 -6.17 -13.49 7.94
CA TYR A 76 -6.10 -14.91 8.28
C TYR A 76 -6.47 -15.16 9.75
N LYS A 77 -7.25 -16.21 10.00
CA LYS A 77 -7.61 -16.67 11.34
C LYS A 77 -7.18 -18.11 11.51
N PHE A 78 -6.30 -18.39 12.46
CA PHE A 78 -5.74 -19.74 12.63
C PHE A 78 -6.77 -20.81 13.00
N GLN A 79 -7.94 -20.41 13.53
CA GLN A 79 -9.04 -21.32 13.82
C GLN A 79 -9.87 -21.67 12.57
N ASP A 80 -9.70 -20.94 11.47
CA ASP A 80 -10.40 -21.22 10.22
C ASP A 80 -9.65 -22.30 9.44
N GLY A 81 -9.95 -23.56 9.76
CA GLY A 81 -9.41 -24.71 9.06
C GLY A 81 -9.89 -24.86 7.62
N ASN A 82 -10.84 -24.04 7.18
CA ASN A 82 -11.34 -24.03 5.80
C ASN A 82 -10.68 -22.94 4.95
N ASP A 83 -9.83 -22.07 5.54
CA ASP A 83 -9.13 -21.05 4.77
C ASP A 83 -8.22 -21.71 3.73
N ASN A 84 -8.61 -21.57 2.47
CA ASN A 84 -7.91 -22.08 1.31
C ASN A 84 -7.53 -20.96 0.34
N SER A 85 -7.54 -19.69 0.78
CA SER A 85 -7.43 -18.51 -0.11
C SER A 85 -6.15 -18.52 -0.95
N LEU A 86 -5.04 -18.96 -0.36
CA LEU A 86 -3.73 -19.15 -1.02
C LEU A 86 -3.52 -20.56 -1.60
N GLY A 87 -4.44 -21.49 -1.31
CA GLY A 87 -4.39 -22.88 -1.77
C GLY A 87 -4.66 -23.00 -3.28
N SER A 88 -4.53 -24.21 -3.82
CA SER A 88 -4.88 -24.48 -5.23
C SER A 88 -6.36 -24.18 -5.49
N GLY A 89 -6.65 -23.28 -6.43
CA GLY A 89 -8.01 -22.82 -6.69
C GLY A 89 -8.59 -21.87 -5.63
N GLY A 90 -7.77 -21.44 -4.66
CA GLY A 90 -8.14 -20.41 -3.69
C GLY A 90 -8.39 -19.08 -4.38
N ASP A 91 -9.31 -18.30 -3.84
CA ASP A 91 -9.77 -17.03 -4.42
C ASP A 91 -8.63 -16.02 -4.63
N LEU A 92 -7.78 -15.80 -3.62
CA LEU A 92 -6.65 -14.87 -3.70
C LEU A 92 -5.59 -15.38 -4.69
N ARG A 93 -5.35 -16.69 -4.72
CA ARG A 93 -4.44 -17.27 -5.70
C ARG A 93 -4.94 -17.06 -7.13
N VAL A 94 -6.20 -17.39 -7.40
CA VAL A 94 -6.82 -17.22 -8.73
C VAL A 94 -6.81 -15.74 -9.14
N TYR A 95 -7.07 -14.84 -8.19
CA TYR A 95 -6.98 -13.40 -8.41
C TYR A 95 -5.57 -12.96 -8.86
N LEU A 96 -4.53 -13.41 -8.14
CA LEU A 96 -3.14 -13.10 -8.45
C LEU A 96 -2.67 -13.71 -9.78
N GLU A 97 -3.19 -14.87 -10.16
CA GLU A 97 -2.97 -15.48 -11.48
C GLU A 97 -3.56 -14.61 -12.60
N GLY A 98 -4.76 -14.07 -12.41
CA GLY A 98 -5.36 -13.11 -13.35
C GLY A 98 -4.61 -11.79 -13.42
N LEU A 99 -4.20 -11.23 -12.28
CA LEU A 99 -3.40 -10.02 -12.18
C LEU A 99 -2.05 -10.17 -12.92
N ALA A 100 -1.38 -11.31 -12.77
CA ALA A 100 -0.09 -11.58 -13.41
C ALA A 100 -0.18 -11.65 -14.94
N ALA A 101 -1.38 -11.92 -15.48
CA ALA A 101 -1.65 -11.92 -16.92
C ALA A 101 -2.13 -10.55 -17.44
N ALA A 102 -2.40 -9.58 -16.56
CA ALA A 102 -2.87 -8.25 -16.94
C ALA A 102 -1.73 -7.37 -17.46
N GLU A 103 -2.04 -6.51 -18.44
CA GLU A 103 -1.09 -5.53 -18.98
C GLU A 103 -0.88 -4.33 -18.04
N ASP A 104 -1.97 -3.87 -17.40
CA ASP A 104 -1.97 -2.80 -16.40
C ASP A 104 -2.73 -3.26 -15.17
N ILE A 105 -2.05 -3.28 -14.02
CA ILE A 105 -2.65 -3.80 -12.79
C ILE A 105 -3.79 -2.91 -12.27
N ARG A 106 -3.75 -1.59 -12.53
CA ARG A 106 -4.73 -0.66 -11.93
C ARG A 106 -6.09 -0.88 -12.56
N THR A 107 -6.10 -1.00 -13.89
CA THR A 107 -7.28 -1.35 -14.67
C THR A 107 -7.85 -2.70 -14.22
N PHE A 108 -6.97 -3.69 -13.99
CA PHE A 108 -7.39 -5.00 -13.48
C PHE A 108 -8.04 -4.91 -12.09
N VAL A 109 -7.41 -4.20 -11.15
CA VAL A 109 -7.90 -4.06 -9.76
C VAL A 109 -9.19 -3.24 -9.70
N GLU A 110 -9.33 -2.21 -10.54
CA GLU A 110 -10.55 -1.42 -10.66
C GLU A 110 -11.74 -2.29 -11.12
N GLN A 111 -11.53 -3.11 -12.14
CA GLN A 111 -12.58 -3.99 -12.69
C GLN A 111 -12.84 -5.23 -11.82
N ASN A 112 -11.86 -5.63 -11.02
CA ASN A 112 -11.90 -6.82 -10.17
C ASN A 112 -11.50 -6.41 -8.75
N PRO A 113 -12.36 -5.74 -7.97
CA PRO A 113 -12.06 -5.45 -6.56
C PRO A 113 -11.95 -6.75 -5.75
N PHE A 114 -11.01 -6.79 -4.80
CA PHE A 114 -10.77 -7.98 -3.98
C PHE A 114 -10.66 -7.66 -2.48
N GLY A 115 -11.44 -8.38 -1.66
CA GLY A 115 -11.40 -8.30 -0.21
C GLY A 115 -12.15 -7.08 0.37
N GLN A 116 -11.55 -6.46 1.38
CA GLN A 116 -12.06 -5.28 2.08
C GLN A 116 -12.03 -4.04 1.18
N THR A 117 -12.97 -3.12 1.39
CA THR A 117 -13.04 -1.87 0.66
C THR A 117 -11.87 -0.95 1.03
N PRO A 118 -11.20 -0.31 0.05
CA PRO A 118 -10.26 0.77 0.31
C PRO A 118 -10.90 1.89 1.15
N ILE A 119 -10.11 2.59 1.97
CA ILE A 119 -10.61 3.77 2.67
C ILE A 119 -10.68 4.93 1.68
N THR A 120 -11.88 5.49 1.53
CA THR A 120 -12.18 6.65 0.69
C THR A 120 -12.88 7.72 1.53
N GLU A 121 -13.24 8.84 0.90
CA GLU A 121 -13.97 9.95 1.53
C GLU A 121 -15.32 9.54 2.14
N SER A 122 -15.90 8.43 1.69
CA SER A 122 -17.16 7.90 2.23
C SER A 122 -16.99 7.09 3.51
N ASN A 123 -15.77 6.89 4.00
CA ASN A 123 -15.53 6.16 5.26
C ASN A 123 -15.97 7.01 6.47
N ASP A 124 -16.64 6.40 7.45
CA ASP A 124 -17.11 7.09 8.66
C ASP A 124 -15.98 7.78 9.45
N SER A 125 -14.76 7.24 9.36
CA SER A 125 -13.56 7.77 9.99
C SER A 125 -12.69 8.59 9.03
N TRP A 126 -13.23 9.03 7.88
CA TRP A 126 -12.46 9.78 6.88
C TRP A 126 -11.79 11.02 7.44
N SER A 127 -12.47 11.77 8.32
CA SER A 127 -11.89 12.96 8.96
C SER A 127 -10.60 12.66 9.73
N PHE A 128 -10.54 11.52 10.41
CA PHE A 128 -9.32 11.05 11.07
C PHE A 128 -8.22 10.73 10.05
N TYR A 129 -8.53 9.93 9.03
CA TYR A 129 -7.52 9.56 8.03
C TYR A 129 -7.02 10.75 7.21
N LEU A 130 -7.89 11.70 6.89
CA LEU A 130 -7.55 12.96 6.24
C LEU A 130 -6.57 13.76 7.09
N GLN A 131 -6.80 13.86 8.41
CA GLN A 131 -5.88 14.51 9.33
C GLN A 131 -4.52 13.80 9.38
N VAL A 132 -4.51 12.46 9.41
CA VAL A 132 -3.26 11.68 9.39
C VAL A 132 -2.49 11.97 8.10
N MET A 133 -3.16 11.90 6.95
CA MET A 133 -2.56 12.17 5.64
C MET A 133 -2.06 13.61 5.51
N SER A 134 -2.81 14.60 6.01
CA SER A 134 -2.42 16.02 5.89
C SER A 134 -1.20 16.40 6.73
N THR A 135 -0.94 15.65 7.81
CA THR A 135 0.28 15.85 8.62
C THR A 135 1.51 15.16 8.06
N HIS A 136 1.33 14.31 7.04
CA HIS A 136 2.45 13.77 6.29
C HIS A 136 2.97 14.86 5.35
N VAL A 137 4.15 15.41 5.66
CA VAL A 137 4.88 16.28 4.73
C VAL A 137 5.56 15.36 3.72
N PRO A 138 5.23 15.41 2.41
CA PRO A 138 6.00 14.69 1.41
C PRO A 138 7.44 15.15 1.50
N SER A 139 8.38 14.20 1.54
CA SER A 139 9.80 14.51 1.59
C SER A 139 10.30 15.01 0.22
N GLU A 140 9.75 16.13 -0.28
CA GLU A 140 10.21 16.83 -1.48
C GLU A 140 9.53 18.21 -1.63
N VAL A 141 9.90 19.16 -0.76
CA VAL A 141 9.99 20.61 -1.09
C VAL A 141 11.13 21.21 -0.26
N GLN A 142 12.38 20.91 -0.63
CA GLN A 142 13.48 21.85 -0.44
C GLN A 142 13.91 22.31 -1.84
N VAL A 143 13.16 23.28 -2.38
CA VAL A 143 13.66 24.08 -3.50
C VAL A 143 14.79 24.92 -2.94
N ASN A 144 16.02 24.60 -3.33
CA ASN A 144 17.21 25.40 -3.03
C ASN A 144 16.97 26.85 -3.42
N SER A 145 16.84 27.72 -2.42
CA SER A 145 16.92 29.17 -2.62
C SER A 145 18.38 29.59 -2.53
N ASP A 146 19.16 29.23 -3.55
CA ASP A 146 20.47 29.86 -3.78
C ASP A 146 20.30 30.90 -4.89
N LEU A 147 20.04 32.14 -4.49
CA LEU A 147 20.23 33.31 -5.36
C LEU A 147 21.69 33.75 -5.27
N PRO A 148 22.37 34.04 -6.40
CA PRO A 148 23.72 34.59 -6.35
C PRO A 148 23.67 36.07 -6.01
N ALA A 149 24.59 36.50 -5.15
CA ALA A 149 25.08 37.88 -5.06
C ALA A 149 26.59 37.85 -5.32
#